data_AF-A0A352CDT8-F1
#
_entry.id   AF-A0A352CDT8-F1
#
_cell.length_a   1.000
_cell.length_b   1.000
_cell.length_c   1.000
_cell.angle_alpha   90.00
_cell.angle_beta   90.00
_cell.angle_gamma   90.00
#
_symmetry.space_group_name_H-M   'P 1'
#
loop_
_entity.id
_entity.type
_entity.pdbx_description
1 polymer ?
#
loop_
_entity_poly.entity_id
_entity_poly.type
_entity_poly.pdbx_seq_one_letter_code
_entity_poly.pdbx_strand_id
1 'polypeptide(L)'
;SSTSRNLEVEISEGRFREDLYHRLSVVPIRIPPLSERREDIPELVDHFMDQISLSTGLPKRQIGEDAMAVLQSHVWPGNVR
;
A
#
# COMPACT_ATOMS: atom_id res chain seq x y z
N SER A 1 6.28 -12.42 -5.85
CA SER A 1 4.82 -12.42 -5.77
C SER A 1 4.40 -12.03 -4.37
N SER A 2 3.72 -10.89 -4.22
CA SER A 2 3.09 -10.50 -2.96
C SER A 2 1.69 -11.13 -2.93
N THR A 3 1.33 -11.80 -1.84
CA THR A 3 -0.01 -12.34 -1.64
C THR A 3 -0.65 -11.60 -0.47
N SER A 4 -1.86 -11.07 -0.67
CA SER A 4 -2.65 -10.43 0.39
C SER A 4 -3.34 -11.44 1.31
N ARG A 5 -3.10 -12.75 1.13
CA ARG A 5 -3.74 -13.83 1.87
C ARG A 5 -2.82 -14.30 3.00
N ASN A 6 -3.43 -14.61 4.15
CA ASN A 6 -2.71 -15.21 5.27
C ASN A 6 -2.28 -16.64 4.89
N LEU A 7 -0.98 -16.78 4.61
CA LEU A 7 -0.39 -18.04 4.16
C LEU A 7 -0.49 -19.16 5.21
N GLU A 8 -0.51 -18.83 6.50
CA GLU A 8 -0.61 -19.81 7.59
C GLU A 8 -1.95 -20.53 7.57
N VAL A 9 -3.03 -19.80 7.29
CA VAL A 9 -4.40 -20.36 7.15
C VAL A 9 -4.48 -21.28 5.93
N GLU A 10 -3.92 -20.86 4.80
CA GLU A 10 -3.91 -21.66 3.55
C GLU A 10 -3.07 -22.94 3.64
N ILE A 11 -2.01 -22.94 4.46
CA ILE A 11 -1.21 -24.13 4.77
C ILE A 11 -2.02 -25.10 5.64
N SER A 12 -2.72 -24.58 6.66
CA SER A 12 -3.55 -25.42 7.53
C SER A 12 -4.73 -26.08 6.79
N GLU A 13 -5.21 -25.45 5.72
CA GLU A 13 -6.30 -25.95 4.89
C GLU A 13 -5.82 -26.83 3.71
N GLY A 14 -4.53 -27.20 3.67
CA GLY A 14 -3.97 -28.13 2.69
C GLY A 14 -3.89 -27.60 1.26
N ARG A 15 -4.16 -26.31 1.05
CA ARG A 15 -4.16 -25.66 -0.27
C ARG A 15 -2.80 -25.14 -0.69
N PHE A 16 -1.83 -25.10 0.23
CA PHE A 16 -0.49 -24.61 -0.02
C PHE A 16 0.56 -25.65 0.37
N ARG A 17 1.51 -25.91 -0.54
CA ARG A 17 2.60 -26.84 -0.27
C ARG A 17 3.58 -26.25 0.73
N GLU A 18 3.74 -26.95 1.85
CA GLU A 18 4.59 -26.59 2.99
C GLU A 18 6.06 -26.35 2.59
N ASP A 19 6.57 -27.11 1.62
CA ASP A 19 7.97 -27.03 1.15
C ASP A 19 8.33 -25.70 0.45
N LEU A 20 7.34 -25.04 -0.18
CA LEU A 20 7.52 -23.75 -0.84
C LEU A 20 7.48 -22.58 0.16
N TYR A 21 6.69 -22.70 1.23
CA TYR A 21 6.62 -21.71 2.31
C TYR A 21 7.94 -21.61 3.07
N HIS A 22 8.55 -22.74 3.45
CA HIS A 22 9.83 -22.73 4.17
C HIS A 22 11.00 -22.11 3.38
N ARG A 23 10.93 -22.10 2.04
CA ARG A 23 11.96 -21.50 1.19
C ARG A 23 11.75 -20.01 0.89
N LEU A 24 10.52 -19.51 0.98
CA LEU A 24 10.17 -18.11 0.69
C LEU A 24 9.97 -17.26 1.96
N SER A 25 9.70 -17.87 3.11
CA SER A 25 9.31 -17.20 4.35
C SER A 25 10.48 -16.94 5.31
N VAL A 26 11.70 -16.72 4.81
CA VAL A 26 12.88 -16.57 5.69
C VAL A 26 12.83 -15.28 6.52
N VAL A 27 12.12 -14.24 6.07
CA VAL A 27 11.70 -13.10 6.93
C VAL A 27 10.37 -12.54 6.42
N PRO A 28 9.24 -12.71 7.12
CA PRO A 28 8.00 -12.05 6.76
C PRO A 28 8.12 -10.54 7.01
N ILE A 29 8.13 -9.74 5.93
CA ILE A 29 8.05 -8.28 6.04
C ILE A 29 6.57 -7.91 6.11
N ARG A 30 6.10 -7.54 7.31
CA ARG A 30 4.77 -6.97 7.49
C ARG A 30 4.76 -5.54 6.95
N ILE A 31 3.96 -5.28 5.93
CA ILE A 31 3.68 -3.93 5.46
C ILE A 31 2.46 -3.44 6.25
N PRO A 32 2.59 -2.44 7.12
CA PRO A 32 1.43 -1.87 7.82
C PRO A 32 0.49 -1.21 6.80
N PRO A 33 -0.83 -1.24 7.05
CA PRO A 33 -1.79 -0.53 6.21
C PRO A 33 -1.55 0.98 6.26
N LEU A 34 -1.94 1.70 5.21
CA LEU A 34 -1.79 3.16 5.12
C LEU A 34 -2.56 3.89 6.24
N SER A 35 -3.61 3.27 6.79
CA SER A 35 -4.32 3.77 7.96
C SER A 35 -3.46 3.84 9.23
N GLU A 36 -2.40 3.04 9.33
CA GLU A 36 -1.41 3.05 10.43
C GLU A 36 -0.24 4.01 10.13
N ARG A 37 -0.16 4.60 8.92
CA ARG A 37 0.92 5.49 8.43
C ARG A 37 0.36 6.72 7.72
N ARG A 38 -0.53 7.44 8.41
CA ARG A 38 -1.23 8.59 7.82
C ARG A 38 -0.32 9.78 7.58
N GLU A 39 0.74 9.89 8.36
CA GLU A 39 1.80 10.88 8.25
C GLU A 39 2.55 10.83 6.90
N ASP A 40 2.52 9.69 6.20
CA ASP A 40 3.17 9.52 4.90
C ASP A 40 2.28 9.94 3.72
N ILE A 41 0.99 10.17 3.97
CA ILE A 41 0.01 10.53 2.93
C ILE A 41 0.42 11.80 2.16
N PRO A 42 0.90 12.89 2.81
CA PRO A 42 1.35 14.08 2.08
C PRO A 42 2.48 13.79 1.08
N GLU A 43 3.50 13.01 1.48
CA GLU A 43 4.61 12.66 0.59
C GLU A 43 4.16 11.77 -0.57
N LEU A 44 3.28 10.80 -0.30
CA LEU A 44 2.70 9.93 -1.33
C LEU A 44 1.87 10.74 -2.33
N VAL A 45 1.04 11.66 -1.85
CA VAL A 45 0.24 12.55 -2.71
C VAL A 45 1.17 13.38 -3.60
N ASP A 46 2.23 13.96 -3.04
CA ASP A 46 3.19 14.76 -3.80
C ASP A 46 3.85 13.94 -4.91
N HIS A 47 4.27 12.71 -4.59
CA HIS A 47 4.85 11.77 -5.53
C HIS A 47 3.90 11.40 -6.68
N PHE A 48 2.63 11.10 -6.39
CA PHE A 48 1.65 10.79 -7.44
C PHE A 48 1.30 12.01 -8.28
N MET A 49 1.24 13.20 -7.69
CA MET A 49 1.02 14.42 -8.44
C MET A 49 2.17 14.70 -9.42
N ASP A 50 3.42 14.40 -9.03
CA ASP A 50 4.57 14.46 -9.94
C ASP A 50 4.47 13.42 -11.06
N GLN A 51 4.15 12.16 -10.74
CA GLN A 51 3.99 11.11 -11.75
C GLN A 51 2.87 11.42 -12.75
N ILE A 52 1.73 11.94 -12.27
CA ILE A 52 0.59 12.33 -13.11
C ILE A 52 0.97 13.54 -13.98
N SER A 53 1.65 14.53 -13.40
CA SER A 53 2.13 15.70 -14.14
C SER A 53 3.07 15.28 -15.29
N LEU A 54 4.03 14.41 -15.01
CA LEU A 54 4.97 13.88 -16.00
C LEU A 54 4.28 13.04 -17.08
N SER A 55 3.32 12.19 -16.72
CA SER A 55 2.64 11.30 -17.69
C SER A 55 1.61 12.02 -18.56
N THR A 56 0.96 13.06 -18.03
CA THR A 56 -0.06 13.84 -18.76
C THR A 56 0.51 15.07 -19.47
N GLY A 57 1.73 15.49 -19.12
CA GLY A 57 2.34 16.75 -19.57
C GLY A 57 1.66 18.01 -18.98
N LEU A 58 0.74 17.84 -18.03
CA LEU A 58 0.07 18.94 -17.34
C LEU A 58 0.91 19.41 -16.14
N PRO A 59 0.85 20.69 -15.77
CA PRO A 59 1.53 21.18 -14.57
C PRO A 59 0.99 20.52 -13.31
N LYS A 60 1.88 20.23 -12.36
CA LYS A 60 1.56 19.71 -11.02
C LYS A 60 0.53 20.63 -10.35
N ARG A 61 -0.61 20.07 -9.96
CA ARG A 61 -1.61 20.80 -9.18
C ARG A 61 -1.26 20.68 -7.70
N GLN A 62 -1.46 21.77 -6.96
CA GLN A 62 -1.37 21.73 -5.51
C GLN A 62 -2.69 21.25 -4.93
N ILE A 63 -2.61 20.37 -3.93
CA ILE A 63 -3.76 19.94 -3.14
C ILE A 63 -3.92 20.93 -1.99
N GLY A 64 -5.15 21.43 -1.79
CA GLY A 64 -5.46 22.32 -0.67
C GLY A 64 -5.29 21.62 0.69
N GLU A 65 -5.02 22.39 1.74
CA GLU A 65 -4.85 21.85 3.10
C GLU A 65 -6.10 21.11 3.60
N ASP A 66 -7.28 21.57 3.21
CA ASP A 66 -8.58 20.97 3.49
C ASP A 66 -8.73 19.59 2.84
N ALA A 67 -8.39 19.48 1.55
CA ALA A 67 -8.35 18.22 0.84
C ALA A 67 -7.30 17.27 1.43
N MET A 68 -6.13 17.79 1.82
CA MET A 68 -5.09 16.98 2.48
C MET A 68 -5.54 16.44 3.84
N ALA A 69 -6.30 17.21 4.62
CA ALA A 69 -6.87 16.75 5.88
C ALA A 69 -7.90 15.63 5.68
N VAL A 70 -8.72 15.72 4.62
CA VAL A 70 -9.66 14.64 4.24
C VAL A 70 -8.91 13.38 3.84
N LEU A 71 -7.87 13.51 3.03
CA LEU A 71 -7.03 12.38 2.60
C LEU A 71 -6.36 11.69 3.80
N GLN A 72 -5.85 12.46 4.78
CA GLN A 72 -5.24 11.91 5.99
C GLN A 72 -6.23 11.23 6.94
N SER A 73 -7.48 11.72 7.00
CA SER A 73 -8.52 11.13 7.87
C SER A 73 -9.21 9.90 7.26
N HIS A 74 -9.03 9.66 5.96
CA HIS A 74 -9.60 8.52 5.27
C HIS A 74 -9.01 7.18 5.77
N VAL A 75 -9.80 6.10 5.66
CA VAL A 75 -9.42 4.77 6.17
C VAL A 75 -8.56 3.97 5.17
N TRP A 76 -8.59 4.36 3.89
CA TRP A 76 -7.81 3.72 2.81
C TRP A 76 -7.95 2.18 2.78
N PRO A 77 -9.16 1.62 2.59
CA PRO A 77 -9.38 0.17 2.57
C PRO A 77 -8.59 -0.56 1.47
N GLY A 78 -8.18 0.16 0.41
CA GLY A 78 -7.33 -0.34 -0.67
C GLY A 78 -5.85 0.05 -0.57
N ASN A 79 -5.43 0.73 0.50
CA ASN A 79 -4.12 1.39 0.61
C ASN A 79 -3.83 2.28 -0.62
N VAL A 80 -2.66 2.14 -1.23
CA VAL A 80 -2.09 3.01 -2.29
C VAL A 80 -2.47 2.52 -3.70
N ARG A 81 -3.63 1.87 -3.88
CA ARG A 81 -3.99 1.28 -5.18
C ARG A 81 -4.41 2.33 -6.22
#